data_AF-A0A3B9UFH0-F1
#
_entry.id   AF-A0A3B9UFH0-F1
#
_cell.length_a   1.000
_cell.length_b   1.000
_cell.length_c   1.000
_cell.angle_alpha   90.00
_cell.angle_beta   90.00
_cell.angle_gamma   90.00
#
_symmetry.space_group_name_H-M   'P 1'
#
loop_
_entity.id
_entity.type
_entity.pdbx_description
1 polymer ?
#
loop_
_entity_poly.entity_id
_entity_poly.type
_entity_poly.pdbx_seq_one_letter_code
_entity_poly.pdbx_strand_id
1 'polypeptide(L)'
;SKMVGIDRSVVVEFVDRGEFEFELRFSGDSLVFQVHTNAFLLPDGHSVLDSDYVKSNSNRAYFGLIHVYNFLSDSFRMRRLNDVGTLMSRFFINGEGHHFAEGLGPLNLPLMQAEVCADDLRIWLYRLMVTAMDFDLQAAPFQAVQEVSVLALEGIREELRQRTGKRLGFRPEGR
;
A
#
# COMPACT_ATOMS: atom_id res chain seq x y z
N SER A 1 -19.08 -6.54 -19.04
CA SER A 1 -17.89 -5.67 -19.14
C SER A 1 -16.99 -6.20 -20.23
N LYS A 2 -16.77 -5.44 -21.31
CA LYS A 2 -15.82 -5.80 -22.37
C LYS A 2 -14.41 -5.69 -21.78
N MET A 3 -13.67 -6.79 -21.71
CA MET A 3 -12.22 -6.73 -21.54
C MET A 3 -11.67 -5.98 -22.76
N VAL A 4 -11.30 -4.72 -22.56
CA VAL A 4 -10.50 -3.95 -23.51
C VAL A 4 -9.14 -4.66 -23.60
N GLY A 5 -8.67 -4.91 -24.81
CA GLY A 5 -7.41 -5.61 -25.06
C GLY A 5 -6.26 -5.00 -24.27
N ILE A 6 -5.32 -5.84 -23.85
CA ILE A 6 -4.13 -5.48 -23.06
C ILE A 6 -3.50 -4.21 -23.67
N ASP A 7 -3.69 -3.07 -22.99
CA ASP A 7 -3.11 -1.80 -23.41
C ASP A 7 -1.61 -1.85 -23.12
N ARG A 8 -0.80 -1.76 -24.19
CA ARG A 8 0.67 -1.74 -24.09
C ARG A 8 1.20 -0.47 -23.42
N SER A 9 0.33 0.49 -23.08
CA SER A 9 0.67 1.72 -22.36
C SER A 9 0.81 1.51 -20.84
N VAL A 10 0.30 0.42 -20.27
CA VAL A 10 0.43 0.13 -18.83
C VAL A 10 1.83 -0.40 -18.55
N VAL A 11 2.73 0.52 -18.24
CA VAL A 11 4.08 0.19 -17.76
C VAL A 11 3.96 -0.24 -16.30
N VAL A 12 4.25 -1.52 -16.04
CA VAL A 12 4.44 -2.04 -14.69
C VAL A 12 5.94 -2.04 -14.40
N GLU A 13 6.36 -1.28 -13.39
CA GLU A 13 7.75 -1.20 -12.95
C GLU A 13 7.90 -1.91 -11.60
N PHE A 14 8.87 -2.82 -11.49
CA PHE A 14 9.26 -3.42 -10.22
C PHE A 14 10.55 -2.77 -9.73
N VAL A 15 10.56 -2.31 -8.49
CA VAL A 15 11.70 -1.67 -7.85
C VAL A 15 12.02 -2.42 -6.57
N ASP A 16 13.18 -3.07 -6.55
CA ASP A 16 13.75 -3.70 -5.36
C ASP A 16 14.37 -2.63 -4.45
N ARG A 17 13.95 -2.59 -3.17
CA ARG A 17 14.48 -1.66 -2.15
C ARG A 17 15.30 -2.38 -1.07
N GLY A 18 15.53 -3.68 -1.23
CA GLY A 18 16.29 -4.52 -0.32
C GLY A 18 15.50 -5.75 0.10
N GLU A 19 16.04 -6.44 1.12
CA GLU A 19 15.56 -7.77 1.51
C GLU A 19 14.10 -7.80 2.01
N PHE A 20 13.62 -6.70 2.59
CA PHE A 20 12.32 -6.63 3.26
C PHE A 20 11.36 -5.60 2.65
N GLU A 21 11.76 -4.95 1.56
CA GLU A 21 10.94 -3.93 0.92
C GLU A 21 11.07 -3.99 -0.60
N PHE A 22 9.93 -3.97 -1.28
CA PHE A 22 9.87 -3.80 -2.73
C PHE A 22 8.66 -2.98 -3.13
N GLU A 23 8.73 -2.40 -4.32
CA GLU A 23 7.76 -1.45 -4.83
C GLU A 23 7.30 -1.89 -6.22
N LEU A 24 5.99 -1.83 -6.47
CA LEU A 24 5.36 -2.09 -7.76
C LEU A 24 4.62 -0.85 -8.22
N ARG A 25 5.05 -0.25 -9.33
CA ARG A 25 4.41 0.94 -9.91
C ARG A 25 3.62 0.58 -11.14
N PHE A 26 2.40 1.10 -11.25
CA PHE A 26 1.52 0.91 -12.41
C PHE A 26 0.44 1.99 -12.44
N SER A 27 -0.01 2.39 -13.63
CA SER A 27 -1.20 3.24 -13.82
C SER A 27 -1.33 4.53 -12.99
N GLY A 28 -0.23 5.05 -12.43
CA GLY A 28 -0.26 6.22 -11.53
C GLY A 28 -0.17 5.87 -10.04
N ASP A 29 -0.30 4.60 -9.66
CA ASP A 29 -0.20 4.06 -8.31
C ASP A 29 1.16 3.37 -8.07
N SER A 30 1.57 3.34 -6.81
CA SER A 30 2.77 2.66 -6.34
C SER A 30 2.43 1.86 -5.08
N LEU A 31 2.42 0.53 -5.23
CA LEU A 31 2.27 -0.39 -4.12
C LEU A 31 3.63 -0.64 -3.48
N VAL A 32 3.76 -0.33 -2.20
CA VAL A 32 4.96 -0.60 -1.40
C VAL A 32 4.68 -1.77 -0.47
N PHE A 33 5.48 -2.82 -0.60
CA PHE A 33 5.39 -4.04 0.19
C PHE A 33 6.47 -4.01 1.27
N GLN A 34 6.08 -4.19 2.52
CA GLN A 34 7.00 -4.26 3.65
C GLN A 34 6.83 -5.59 4.38
N VAL A 35 7.88 -6.40 4.38
CA VAL A 35 7.92 -7.71 5.03
C VAL A 35 8.49 -7.53 6.43
N HIS A 36 7.72 -7.87 7.45
CA HIS A 36 8.20 -7.85 8.83
C HIS A 36 8.88 -9.19 9.16
N THR A 37 10.09 -9.13 9.73
CA THR A 37 10.89 -10.31 10.07
C THR A 37 10.43 -11.01 11.35
N ASN A 38 9.59 -10.35 12.15
CA ASN A 38 9.12 -10.86 13.44
C ASN A 38 7.80 -11.61 13.28
N ALA A 39 7.59 -12.61 14.14
CA ALA A 39 6.28 -13.24 14.29
C ALA A 39 5.45 -12.46 15.32
N PHE A 40 4.21 -12.13 14.97
CA PHE A 40 3.27 -11.40 15.81
C PHE A 40 2.13 -12.30 16.24
N LEU A 41 1.71 -12.16 17.50
CA LEU A 41 0.47 -12.75 17.98
C LEU A 41 -0.71 -11.90 17.49
N LEU A 42 -1.77 -12.54 17.02
CA LEU A 42 -3.01 -11.84 16.67
C LEU A 42 -3.64 -11.18 17.92
N PRO A 43 -4.30 -10.03 17.78
CA PRO A 43 -4.95 -9.36 18.90
C PRO A 43 -6.13 -10.19 19.44
N ASP A 44 -6.43 -10.00 20.73
CA ASP A 44 -7.57 -10.65 21.38
C ASP A 44 -8.88 -10.36 20.62
N GLY A 45 -9.70 -11.40 20.45
CA GLY A 45 -10.98 -11.32 19.71
C GLY A 45 -10.84 -11.38 18.18
N HIS A 46 -9.64 -11.60 17.65
CA HIS A 46 -9.46 -11.86 16.22
C HIS A 46 -10.10 -13.22 15.85
N SER A 47 -10.95 -13.24 14.82
CA SER A 47 -11.76 -14.42 14.44
C SER A 47 -10.96 -15.70 14.20
N VAL A 48 -9.74 -15.58 13.65
CA VAL A 48 -8.81 -16.71 13.47
C VAL A 48 -8.45 -17.39 14.80
N LEU A 49 -8.36 -16.66 15.92
CA LEU A 49 -8.07 -17.23 17.24
C LEU A 49 -9.22 -18.13 17.74
N ASP A 50 -10.45 -17.86 17.30
CA ASP A 50 -11.62 -18.65 17.67
C ASP A 50 -11.75 -19.96 16.89
N SER A 51 -10.94 -20.15 15.85
CA SER A 51 -10.97 -21.38 15.04
C SER A 51 -10.42 -22.59 15.80
N ASP A 52 -10.97 -23.77 15.53
CA ASP A 52 -10.44 -25.04 16.06
C ASP A 52 -8.98 -25.28 15.62
N TYR A 53 -8.61 -24.69 14.47
CA TYR A 53 -7.26 -24.72 13.94
C TYR A 53 -6.24 -24.11 14.92
N VAL A 54 -6.53 -22.92 15.47
CA VAL A 54 -5.65 -22.26 16.46
C VAL A 54 -5.85 -22.85 17.85
N LYS A 55 -7.09 -23.18 18.25
CA LYS A 55 -7.38 -23.76 19.56
C LYS A 55 -6.68 -25.10 19.79
N SER A 56 -6.48 -25.88 18.74
CA SER A 56 -5.75 -27.16 18.82
C SER A 56 -4.24 -27.01 19.01
N ASN A 57 -3.64 -25.87 18.63
CA ASN A 57 -2.23 -25.57 18.87
C ASN A 57 -2.01 -24.04 18.90
N SER A 58 -1.75 -23.51 20.10
CA SER A 58 -1.56 -22.08 20.34
C SER A 58 -0.39 -21.47 19.58
N ASN A 59 0.60 -22.26 19.15
CA ASN A 59 1.70 -21.76 18.32
C ASN A 59 1.22 -21.32 16.92
N ARG A 60 0.03 -21.73 16.48
CA ARG A 60 -0.58 -21.32 15.21
C ARG A 60 -1.17 -19.91 15.24
N ALA A 61 -1.18 -19.26 16.40
CA ALA A 61 -1.61 -17.87 16.55
C ALA A 61 -0.53 -16.85 16.17
N TYR A 62 0.70 -17.31 15.89
CA TYR A 62 1.83 -16.46 15.52
C TYR A 62 2.02 -16.40 14.00
N PHE A 63 2.03 -15.18 13.46
CA PHE A 63 2.14 -14.94 12.02
C PHE A 63 3.25 -13.95 11.70
N GLY A 64 4.04 -14.25 10.67
CA GLY A 64 4.77 -13.24 9.92
C GLY A 64 3.80 -12.37 9.12
N LEU A 65 4.23 -11.14 8.81
CA LEU A 65 3.34 -10.09 8.32
C LEU A 65 3.96 -9.38 7.11
N ILE A 66 3.16 -9.20 6.06
CA ILE A 66 3.48 -8.33 4.93
C ILE A 66 2.46 -7.21 4.90
N HIS A 67 2.92 -5.96 5.01
CA HIS A 67 2.10 -4.78 4.80
C HIS A 67 2.16 -4.34 3.34
N VAL A 68 1.03 -3.89 2.81
CA VAL A 68 0.97 -3.26 1.49
C VAL A 68 0.32 -1.91 1.58
N TYR A 69 1.08 -0.88 1.20
CA TYR A 69 0.62 0.50 1.15
C TYR A 69 0.44 0.93 -0.30
N ASN A 70 -0.62 1.68 -0.59
CA ASN A 70 -0.75 2.40 -1.86
C ASN A 70 -0.37 3.86 -1.69
N PHE A 71 0.42 4.35 -2.64
CA PHE A 71 0.82 5.74 -2.77
C PHE A 71 0.60 6.19 -4.22
N LEU A 72 0.44 7.49 -4.43
CA LEU A 72 0.52 8.05 -5.77
C LEU A 72 1.97 7.92 -6.29
N SER A 73 2.16 7.38 -7.48
CA SER A 73 3.47 7.25 -8.12
C SER A 73 4.21 8.58 -8.24
N ASP A 74 3.46 9.67 -8.46
CA ASP A 74 4.03 11.01 -8.54
C ASP A 74 4.65 11.47 -7.22
N SER A 75 4.21 10.91 -6.08
CA SER A 75 4.82 11.17 -4.77
C SER A 75 6.29 10.79 -4.76
N PHE A 76 6.64 9.63 -5.32
CA PHE A 76 8.03 9.19 -5.42
C PHE A 76 8.80 9.96 -6.51
N ARG A 77 8.19 10.16 -7.69
CA ARG A 77 8.84 10.89 -8.80
C ARG A 77 9.19 12.33 -8.44
N MET A 78 8.28 13.01 -7.73
CA MET A 78 8.45 14.40 -7.31
C MET A 78 9.10 14.54 -5.93
N ARG A 79 9.46 13.42 -5.26
CA ARG A 79 9.99 13.38 -3.88
C ARG A 79 9.13 14.14 -2.87
N ARG A 80 7.80 13.96 -2.96
CA ARG A 80 6.84 14.52 -1.99
C ARG A 80 6.84 13.65 -0.73
N LEU A 81 7.78 13.92 0.17
CA LEU A 81 8.00 13.13 1.38
C LEU A 81 6.83 13.17 2.37
N ASN A 82 5.93 14.15 2.25
CA ASN A 82 4.79 14.32 3.14
C ASN A 82 3.51 13.67 2.61
N ASP A 83 3.53 13.07 1.41
CA ASP A 83 2.35 12.42 0.86
C ASP A 83 2.05 11.14 1.67
N VAL A 84 0.79 11.01 2.10
CA VAL A 84 0.36 9.90 2.94
C VAL A 84 -0.02 8.70 2.08
N GLY A 85 0.54 7.54 2.42
CA GLY A 85 0.14 6.25 1.86
C GLY A 85 -1.00 5.61 2.63
N THR A 86 -1.82 4.81 1.95
CA THR A 86 -2.94 4.09 2.57
C THR A 86 -2.58 2.62 2.71
N LEU A 87 -2.66 2.07 3.92
CA LEU A 87 -2.52 0.62 4.14
C LEU A 87 -3.71 -0.10 3.49
N MET A 88 -3.45 -0.82 2.40
CA MET A 88 -4.48 -1.54 1.65
C MET A 88 -4.77 -2.92 2.22
N SER A 89 -3.71 -3.65 2.55
CA SER A 89 -3.82 -5.04 2.99
C SER A 89 -2.65 -5.45 3.88
N ARG A 90 -2.92 -6.46 4.70
CA ARG A 90 -1.98 -7.20 5.52
C ARG A 90 -2.09 -8.67 5.12
N PHE A 91 -0.97 -9.30 4.77
CA PHE A 91 -0.90 -10.73 4.53
C PHE A 91 -0.19 -11.41 5.70
N PHE A 92 -0.79 -12.46 6.22
CA PHE A 92 -0.33 -13.17 7.40
C PHE A 92 0.04 -14.60 7.03
N ILE A 93 1.21 -15.07 7.46
CA ILE A 93 1.69 -16.45 7.23
C ILE A 93 2.27 -16.99 8.53
N ASN A 94 1.82 -18.16 8.99
CA ASN A 94 2.36 -18.78 10.20
C ASN A 94 3.48 -19.79 9.91
N GLY A 95 4.02 -20.40 10.97
CA GLY A 95 5.12 -21.38 10.87
C GLY A 95 4.79 -22.68 10.14
N GLU A 96 3.51 -22.96 9.86
CA GLU A 96 3.06 -24.09 9.03
C GLU A 96 2.80 -23.65 7.57
N GLY A 97 3.07 -22.39 7.23
CA GLY A 97 2.79 -21.81 5.91
C GLY A 97 1.30 -21.50 5.67
N HIS A 98 0.44 -21.72 6.66
CA HIS A 98 -0.98 -21.38 6.58
C HIS A 98 -1.16 -19.87 6.67
N HIS A 99 -2.09 -19.35 5.87
CA HIS A 99 -2.11 -17.92 5.58
C HIS A 99 -3.52 -17.37 5.44
N PHE A 100 -3.63 -16.07 5.64
CA PHE A 100 -4.84 -15.28 5.39
C PHE A 100 -4.45 -13.85 5.05
N ALA A 101 -5.41 -13.06 4.58
CA ALA A 101 -5.18 -11.65 4.32
C ALA A 101 -6.34 -10.82 4.84
N GLU A 102 -6.01 -9.63 5.33
CA GLU A 102 -6.99 -8.62 5.69
C GLU A 102 -6.77 -7.40 4.82
N GLY A 103 -7.83 -6.65 4.52
CA GLY A 103 -7.69 -5.42 3.77
C GLY A 103 -9.02 -4.79 3.41
N LEU A 104 -8.94 -3.77 2.56
CA LEU A 104 -10.12 -3.07 2.06
C LEU A 104 -10.94 -4.01 1.16
N GLY A 105 -12.22 -4.20 1.51
CA GLY A 105 -13.21 -4.92 0.71
C GLY A 105 -12.74 -6.29 0.21
N PRO A 106 -12.51 -6.47 -1.11
CA PRO A 106 -12.17 -7.76 -1.73
C PRO A 106 -10.79 -8.33 -1.35
N LEU A 107 -9.97 -7.57 -0.63
CA LEU A 107 -8.64 -7.96 -0.17
C LEU A 107 -8.66 -8.91 1.04
N ASN A 108 -9.81 -9.07 1.70
CA ASN A 108 -9.97 -10.06 2.76
C ASN A 108 -9.96 -11.47 2.17
N LEU A 109 -9.02 -12.29 2.63
CA LEU A 109 -8.91 -13.70 2.30
C LEU A 109 -9.09 -14.51 3.59
N PRO A 110 -9.96 -15.54 3.59
CA PRO A 110 -10.12 -16.40 4.75
C PRO A 110 -8.84 -17.19 5.03
N LEU A 111 -8.75 -17.74 6.24
CA LEU A 111 -7.65 -18.64 6.62
C LEU A 111 -7.63 -19.89 5.74
N MET A 112 -6.54 -20.05 5.00
CA MET A 112 -6.20 -21.25 4.25
C MET A 112 -5.26 -22.12 5.08
N GLN A 113 -5.72 -23.33 5.40
CA GLN A 113 -4.94 -24.36 6.10
C GLN A 113 -4.14 -25.21 5.09
N ALA A 114 -3.43 -24.53 4.19
CA ALA A 114 -2.51 -25.10 3.23
C ALA A 114 -1.28 -24.20 3.16
N GLU A 115 -0.12 -24.79 2.88
CA GLU A 115 1.13 -24.05 2.72
C GLU A 115 0.98 -23.05 1.57
N VAL A 116 1.34 -21.79 1.84
CA VAL A 116 1.24 -20.69 0.87
C VAL A 116 1.98 -21.03 -0.42
N CYS A 117 1.32 -20.85 -1.55
CA CYS A 117 1.92 -21.08 -2.85
C CYS A 117 1.97 -19.80 -3.71
N ALA A 118 2.69 -19.88 -4.82
CA ALA A 118 2.83 -18.76 -5.74
C ALA A 118 1.48 -18.28 -6.31
N ASP A 119 0.50 -19.17 -6.45
CA ASP A 119 -0.81 -18.81 -6.99
C ASP A 119 -1.66 -18.03 -5.98
N ASP A 120 -1.54 -18.32 -4.68
CA ASP A 120 -2.19 -17.54 -3.62
C ASP A 120 -1.67 -16.09 -3.63
N LEU A 121 -0.34 -15.93 -3.70
CA LEU A 121 0.31 -14.63 -3.78
C LEU A 121 -0.04 -13.87 -5.06
N ARG A 122 -0.15 -14.58 -6.20
CA ARG A 122 -0.59 -13.96 -7.47
C ARG A 122 -2.04 -13.48 -7.40
N ILE A 123 -2.94 -14.27 -6.83
CA ILE A 123 -4.34 -13.88 -6.65
C ILE A 123 -4.42 -12.65 -5.74
N TRP A 124 -3.70 -12.66 -4.63
CA TRP A 124 -3.66 -11.53 -3.71
C TRP A 124 -3.08 -10.26 -4.36
N LEU A 125 -1.95 -10.38 -5.07
CA LEU A 125 -1.33 -9.29 -5.83
C LEU A 125 -2.27 -8.72 -6.90
N TYR A 126 -2.95 -9.57 -7.67
CA TYR A 126 -3.92 -9.13 -8.66
C TYR A 126 -5.06 -8.33 -8.03
N ARG A 127 -5.60 -8.81 -6.90
CA ARG A 127 -6.65 -8.09 -6.16
C ARG A 127 -6.15 -6.74 -5.65
N LEU A 128 -4.90 -6.67 -5.15
CA LEU A 128 -4.28 -5.42 -4.72
C LEU A 128 -4.23 -4.40 -5.86
N MET A 129 -3.74 -4.81 -7.03
CA MET A 129 -3.64 -3.92 -8.19
C MET A 129 -5.01 -3.41 -8.65
N VAL A 130 -6.01 -4.29 -8.75
CA VAL A 130 -7.37 -3.89 -9.12
C VAL A 130 -7.97 -2.94 -8.08
N THR A 131 -7.81 -3.25 -6.79
CA THR A 131 -8.34 -2.41 -5.71
C THR A 131 -7.67 -1.04 -5.66
N ALA A 132 -6.37 -0.95 -5.97
CA ALA A 132 -5.64 0.31 -6.00
C ALA A 132 -6.17 1.23 -7.11
N MET A 133 -6.36 0.68 -8.32
CA MET A 133 -6.92 1.42 -9.45
C MET A 133 -8.35 1.90 -9.20
N ASP A 134 -9.17 1.12 -8.48
CA ASP A 134 -10.53 1.51 -8.10
C ASP A 134 -10.55 2.61 -7.01
N PHE A 135 -9.52 2.66 -6.16
CA PHE A 135 -9.44 3.61 -5.05
C PHE A 135 -9.14 5.04 -5.53
N ASP A 136 -8.28 5.21 -6.55
CA ASP A 136 -7.87 6.52 -7.06
C ASP A 136 -9.00 7.30 -7.78
N LEU A 137 -10.08 6.61 -8.19
CA LEU A 137 -11.23 7.22 -8.86
C LEU A 137 -12.25 7.89 -7.90
N GLN A 138 -12.01 7.86 -6.59
CA GLN A 138 -12.93 8.46 -5.62
C GLN A 138 -12.55 9.90 -5.28
N ALA A 139 -13.19 10.86 -5.96
CA ALA A 139 -13.14 12.25 -5.54
C ALA A 139 -13.78 12.41 -4.15
N ALA A 140 -13.14 13.20 -3.27
CA ALA A 140 -13.75 13.58 -2.00
C ALA A 140 -15.13 14.22 -2.26
N PRO A 141 -16.16 13.97 -1.41
CA PRO A 141 -17.45 14.62 -1.56
C PRO A 141 -17.29 16.14 -1.60
N PHE A 142 -17.93 16.81 -2.57
CA PHE A 142 -17.78 18.26 -2.75
C PHE A 142 -18.00 19.06 -1.46
N GLN A 143 -18.97 18.63 -0.65
CA GLN A 143 -19.30 19.24 0.65
C GLN A 143 -18.16 19.17 1.67
N ALA A 144 -17.30 18.13 1.60
CA ALA A 144 -16.17 17.95 2.49
C ALA A 144 -14.97 18.85 2.13
N VAL A 145 -14.94 19.40 0.90
CA VAL A 145 -13.85 20.25 0.38
C VAL A 145 -14.31 21.65 -0.03
N GLN A 146 -15.57 22.00 0.27
CA GLN A 146 -16.18 23.27 -0.16
C GLN A 146 -15.60 24.48 0.58
N GLU A 147 -15.13 24.29 1.82
CA GLU A 147 -14.55 25.34 2.63
C GLU A 147 -13.08 25.03 2.93
N VAL A 148 -12.19 25.96 2.55
CA VAL A 148 -10.76 25.87 2.84
C VAL A 148 -10.31 27.14 3.55
N SER A 149 -9.54 26.99 4.63
CA SER A 149 -9.00 28.13 5.35
C SER A 149 -7.87 28.80 4.56
N VAL A 150 -7.64 30.09 4.81
CA VAL A 150 -6.50 30.82 4.22
C VAL A 150 -5.18 30.15 4.60
N LEU A 151 -5.06 29.64 5.83
CA LEU A 151 -3.88 28.92 6.29
C LEU A 151 -3.62 27.64 5.48
N ALA A 152 -4.67 26.85 5.22
CA ALA A 152 -4.56 25.66 4.39
C ALA A 152 -4.18 26.01 2.94
N LEU A 153 -4.74 27.08 2.39
CA LEU A 153 -4.39 27.59 1.06
C LEU A 153 -2.93 28.05 0.97
N GLU A 154 -2.42 28.77 1.97
CA GLU A 154 -1.02 29.20 2.02
C GLU A 154 -0.07 28.00 2.19
N GLY A 155 -0.46 26.99 2.97
CA GLY A 155 0.29 25.72 3.05
C GLY A 155 0.41 25.02 1.68
N ILE A 156 -0.70 24.90 0.94
CA ILE A 156 -0.71 24.34 -0.42
C ILE A 156 0.18 25.18 -1.36
N ARG A 157 0.13 26.51 -1.25
CA ARG A 157 0.96 27.43 -2.06
C ARG A 157 2.44 27.28 -1.78
N GLU A 158 2.85 27.16 -0.53
CA GLU A 158 4.25 26.97 -0.16
C GLU A 158 4.78 25.62 -0.65
N GLU A 159 3.99 24.55 -0.57
CA GLU A 159 4.35 23.26 -1.18
C GLU A 159 4.52 23.38 -2.71
N LEU A 160 3.64 24.12 -3.40
CA LEU A 160 3.75 24.37 -4.83
C LEU A 160 4.95 25.27 -5.19
N ARG A 161 5.30 26.25 -4.35
CA ARG A 161 6.48 27.13 -4.53
C ARG A 161 7.78 26.36 -4.32
N GLN A 162 7.86 25.50 -3.31
CA GLN A 162 9.00 24.61 -3.12
C GLN A 162 9.23 23.70 -4.35
N ARG A 163 8.17 23.37 -5.11
CA ARG A 163 8.25 22.58 -6.35
C ARG A 163 8.74 23.37 -7.57
N THR A 164 8.43 24.67 -7.68
CA THR A 164 8.79 25.51 -8.86
C THR A 164 10.14 26.22 -8.72
N GLY A 165 10.70 26.30 -7.52
CA GLY A 165 11.99 26.93 -7.24
C GLY A 165 13.23 26.10 -7.61
N LYS A 166 13.51 25.88 -8.90
CA LYS A 166 14.90 25.63 -9.35
C LYS A 166 15.42 26.82 -10.17
N ARG A 167 16.28 27.59 -9.49
CA ARG A 167 17.14 28.74 -9.89
C ARG A 167 16.52 30.14 -9.84
N LEU A 168 16.73 30.82 -8.72
CA LEU A 168 17.36 32.14 -8.77
C LEU A 168 18.78 31.98 -8.24
N GLY A 169 19.75 32.03 -9.15
CA GLY A 169 21.12 32.29 -8.76
C GLY A 169 21.22 33.71 -8.22
N PHE A 170 21.75 33.85 -7.01
CA PHE A 170 22.38 35.10 -6.60
C PHE A 170 23.75 34.78 -5.99
N ARG A 171 24.74 35.52 -6.46
CA ARG A 171 26.19 35.25 -6.37
C ARG A 171 26.73 35.44 -4.95
N PRO A 172 27.82 34.74 -4.57
CA PRO A 172 28.59 35.06 -3.39
C PRO A 172 29.57 36.21 -3.69
N GLU A 173 29.31 37.41 -3.17
CA GLU A 173 30.30 38.49 -2.97
C GLU A 173 29.79 39.36 -1.81
N GLY A 174 30.54 39.76 -0.78
CA GLY A 174 31.93 39.54 -0.41
C GLY A 174 32.27 40.44 0.80
N ARG A 175 33.10 39.93 1.71
CA ARG A 175 34.32 40.55 2.25
C ARG A 175 35.03 39.58 3.18
#